data_AF-A0A382N5F9-F1
#
_entry.id   AF-A0A382N5F9-F1
#
_cell.length_a   1.000
_cell.length_b   1.000
_cell.length_c   1.000
_cell.angle_alpha   90.00
_cell.angle_beta   90.00
_cell.angle_gamma   90.00
#
_symmetry.space_group_name_H-M   'P 1'
#
loop_
_entity.id
_entity.type
_entity.pdbx_description
1 polymer ?
#
loop_
_entity_poly.entity_id
_entity_poly.type
_entity_poly.pdbx_seq_one_letter_code
_entity_poly.pdbx_strand_id
1 'polypeptide(L)' 'MDDKYDFLFVTGGLGPTHDDITKEAFRQLLDDEIIFDKNYYLQLKQHFEKRSIKMPES' A
#
# COMPACT_ATOMS: atom_id res chain seq x y z
N MET A 1 21.01 5.47 -9.77
CA MET A 1 21.10 4.80 -8.46
C MET A 1 22.30 3.89 -8.57
N ASP A 2 23.30 4.03 -7.70
CA ASP A 2 24.43 3.09 -7.72
C ASP A 2 23.88 1.68 -7.48
N ASP A 3 24.19 0.72 -8.36
CA ASP A 3 23.79 -0.69 -8.29
C ASP A 3 24.52 -1.43 -7.14
N LYS A 4 24.49 -0.85 -5.93
CA LYS A 4 25.24 -1.30 -4.75
C LYS A 4 24.52 -2.37 -3.94
N TYR A 5 23.24 -2.59 -4.23
CA TYR A 5 22.39 -3.47 -3.44
C TYR A 5 21.50 -4.29 -4.37
N ASP A 6 21.45 -5.59 -4.14
CA ASP A 6 20.56 -6.50 -4.85
C ASP A 6 19.13 -6.47 -4.27
N PHE A 7 18.97 -6.03 -3.02
CA PHE A 7 17.68 -6.00 -2.31
C PHE A 7 17.50 -4.73 -1.49
N LEU A 8 16.27 -4.22 -1.48
CA LEU A 8 15.84 -3.09 -0.66
C LEU A 8 14.66 -3.52 0.21
N PHE A 9 14.77 -3.32 1.53
CA PHE A 9 13.69 -3.53 2.47
C PHE A 9 13.21 -2.19 3.00
N VAL A 10 11.91 -1.92 2.86
CA VAL A 10 11.29 -0.68 3.37
C VAL A 10 10.14 -1.06 4.31
N THR A 11 10.01 -0.31 5.39
CA THR A 11 9.00 -0.52 6.44
C THR A 11 8.33 0.81 6.80
N GLY A 12 7.05 0.77 7.13
CA GLY A 12 6.27 1.96 7.53
C GLY A 12 5.68 2.75 6.36
N GLY A 13 4.68 3.57 6.65
CA GLY A 13 4.04 4.47 5.66
C GLY A 13 3.12 3.77 4.65
N LEU A 14 2.54 2.62 5.02
CA LEU A 14 1.67 1.80 4.15
C LEU A 14 0.22 1.71 4.62
N GLY A 15 -0.12 2.35 5.73
CA GLY A 15 -1.49 2.40 6.23
C GLY A 15 -2.40 3.33 5.42
N PRO A 16 -3.61 3.59 5.94
CA PRO A 16 -4.62 4.40 5.27
C PRO A 16 -4.55 5.90 5.66
N THR A 17 -3.60 6.35 6.48
CA THR A 17 -3.58 7.73 6.97
C THR A 17 -2.87 8.67 5.99
N HIS A 18 -3.11 9.98 6.11
CA HIS A 18 -2.53 10.98 5.19
C HIS A 18 -1.00 11.06 5.26
N ASP A 19 -0.41 10.63 6.36
CA ASP A 19 1.04 10.53 6.58
C ASP A 19 1.65 9.21 6.03
N ASP A 20 0.84 8.25 5.60
CA ASP A 20 1.29 7.01 4.94
C ASP A 20 1.65 7.23 3.45
N ILE A 21 2.80 7.87 3.20
CA ILE A 21 3.22 8.31 1.87
C ILE A 21 4.14 7.33 1.11
N THR A 22 4.47 6.16 1.66
CA THR A 22 5.49 5.26 1.08
C THR A 22 5.12 4.80 -0.33
N LYS A 23 3.84 4.44 -0.57
CA LYS A 23 3.37 4.05 -1.92
C LYS A 23 3.56 5.16 -2.95
N GLU A 24 3.26 6.41 -2.57
CA GLU A 24 3.40 7.58 -3.44
C GLU A 24 4.87 7.94 -3.69
N ALA A 25 5.73 7.79 -2.68
CA ALA A 25 7.17 7.99 -2.84
C ALA A 25 7.77 7.00 -3.85
N PHE A 26 7.38 5.72 -3.78
CA PHE A 26 7.80 4.71 -4.76
C PHE A 26 7.25 4.99 -6.16
N ARG A 27 5.98 5.40 -6.27
CA ARG A 27 5.38 5.81 -7.53
C ARG A 27 6.23 6.89 -8.23
N GLN A 28 6.61 7.94 -7.50
CA GLN A 28 7.43 9.03 -8.03
C GLN A 28 8.86 8.59 -8.36
N LEU A 29 9.47 7.78 -7.49
CA LEU A 29 10.85 7.30 -7.65
C LEU A 29 11.01 6.41 -8.89
N LEU A 30 10.01 5.60 -9.18
CA LEU A 30 10.01 4.61 -10.27
C LEU A 30 9.33 5.10 -11.54
N ASP A 31 8.78 6.32 -11.54
CA ASP A 31 7.94 6.86 -12.62
C ASP A 31 6.79 5.90 -12.99
N ASP A 32 6.10 5.41 -11.97
CA ASP A 32 5.02 4.41 -12.08
C ASP A 32 3.64 5.03 -11.79
N GLU A 33 2.59 4.20 -11.85
CA GLU A 33 1.21 4.60 -11.57
C GLU A 33 0.61 3.81 -10.39
N ILE A 34 -0.26 4.47 -9.62
CA ILE A 34 -1.06 3.81 -8.59
C ILE A 34 -2.37 3.36 -9.20
N ILE A 35 -2.60 2.04 -9.21
CA ILE A 35 -3.84 1.43 -9.68
C ILE A 35 -4.67 0.86 -8.53
N PHE A 36 -5.99 0.85 -8.70
CA PHE A 36 -6.89 0.20 -7.76
C PHE A 36 -6.99 -1.31 -8.03
N ASP A 37 -6.43 -2.11 -7.13
CA ASP A 37 -6.56 -3.57 -7.18
C ASP A 37 -7.89 -4.03 -6.57
N LYS A 38 -8.82 -4.40 -7.46
CA LYS A 38 -10.14 -4.94 -7.07
C LYS A 38 -10.05 -6.25 -6.31
N ASN A 39 -9.11 -7.13 -6.64
CA ASN A 39 -8.98 -8.44 -5.99
C ASN A 39 -8.47 -8.27 -4.56
N TYR A 40 -7.43 -7.46 -4.37
CA TYR A 40 -6.95 -7.12 -3.04
C TYR A 40 -8.02 -6.42 -2.20
N TYR A 41 -8.77 -5.49 -2.79
CA TYR A 41 -9.87 -4.82 -2.09
C TYR A 41 -10.96 -5.79 -1.61
N LEU A 42 -11.30 -6.82 -2.39
CA LEU A 42 -12.24 -7.86 -1.97
C LEU A 42 -11.68 -8.68 -0.79
N GLN A 43 -10.38 -9.01 -0.81
CA GLN A 43 -9.71 -9.69 0.31
C GLN A 43 -9.72 -8.82 1.57
N LEU A 44 -9.46 -7.52 1.43
CA LEU A 44 -9.50 -6.56 2.52
C LEU A 44 -10.90 -6.47 3.13
N LYS A 45 -11.95 -6.39 2.31
CA LYS A 45 -13.35 -6.43 2.78
C LYS A 45 -13.65 -7.69 3.60
N GLN A 46 -13.28 -8.86 3.08
CA GLN A 46 -13.46 -10.13 3.80
C GLN A 46 -12.71 -10.15 5.13
N HIS A 47 -11.53 -9.51 5.21
CA HIS A 47 -10.79 -9.40 6.47
C HIS A 47 -11.56 -8.60 7.53
N PHE A 48 -12.18 -7.47 7.15
CA PHE A 48 -13.02 -6.68 8.05
C PHE A 48 -14.30 -7.43 8.45
N GLU A 49 -14.97 -8.08 7.50
CA GLU A 49 -16.18 -8.88 7.75
C GLU A 49 -15.94 -10.02 8.74
N LYS A 50 -14.82 -10.76 8.60
CA LYS A 50 -14.42 -11.82 9.53
C LYS A 50 -14.25 -11.33 10.97
N ARG A 51 -13.97 -10.04 11.16
CA ARG A 51 -13.81 -9.39 12.46
C ARG A 51 -15.10 -8.76 12.97
N SER A 52 -16.19 -8.88 12.21
CA SER A 52 -17.47 -8.20 12.45
C SER A 52 -17.32 -6.67 12.55
N ILE A 53 -16.34 -6.10 11.84
CA ILE A 53 -16.08 -4.66 11.78
C ILE A 53 -16.51 -4.19 10.39
N LYS A 54 -17.29 -3.10 10.32
CA LYS A 54 -17.57 -2.43 9.04
C LYS A 54 -16.29 -1.73 8.59
N MET A 55 -15.83 -2.04 7.38
CA MET A 55 -14.67 -1.37 6.81
C MET A 55 -14.91 0.14 6.74
N PRO A 56 -14.02 0.97 7.31
CA PRO A 56 -14.15 2.43 7.23
C PRO A 56 -13.95 2.92 5.80
N GLU A 57 -14.53 4.07 5.49
CA GLU A 57 -14.18 4.82 4.28
C GLU A 57 -12.78 5.41 4.49
N SER A 58 -11.92 5.27 3.47
CA SER A 58 -10.55 5.80 3.48
C SER A 58 -10.54 7.32 3.35
#